data_AF-A0A0W8DNU8-F1
#
_entry.id   AF-A0A0W8DNU8-F1
#
_cell.length_a   1.000
_cell.length_b   1.000
_cell.length_c   1.000
_cell.angle_alpha   90.00
_cell.angle_beta   90.00
_cell.angle_gamma   90.00
#
_symmetry.space_group_name_H-M   'P 1'
#
loop_
_entity.id
_entity.type
_entity.pdbx_description
1 polymer ?
#
loop_
_entity_poly.entity_id
_entity_poly.type
_entity_poly.pdbx_seq_one_letter_code
_entity_poly.pdbx_strand_id
1 'polypeptide(L)'
;MGCILSGNGNDDTEGGTLAVVDAIVEIEDSFFEFNIASKGAAIQISRSANLTMRQTIIRNNSAIFQGGALHASIRAVATFTDCTIEGNIAGEGGGFYAMGSAVITVANSNLTANNANAFGGAISMRGSAELTCTGSFMTRNQAYTGGAVSIQENASFLITNSGFQDNIASDFGAGIFVDKSTEAKTQIMVCRSSQFGGNTAAAGADIFWVYYPWFMFECNACSKIRDPDTVLISTSAMTITPGWWPPSVTSGVSLGVDVKLDSNSSSGLAPTPITSTQNAAMNSSLTKPGSGVLWPTIVVRDYYGAIAIFDNVTRCRASLAVGEQGPFSFSPTTWVTVDAGYILFQDAEVLSKSRDYPYKLTVNCTLSPVLQTQITVDVTVDKCNPGYENVNG
;
A
#
# COMPACT_ATOMS: atom_id res chain seq x y z
N MET A 1 16.43 26.20 -27.97
CA MET A 1 17.69 26.18 -27.18
C MET A 1 17.83 27.53 -26.49
N GLY A 2 18.24 27.56 -25.22
CA GLY A 2 18.43 28.81 -24.47
C GLY A 2 17.14 29.56 -24.13
N CYS A 3 15.98 28.90 -24.19
CA CYS A 3 14.69 29.57 -24.02
C CYS A 3 14.29 29.60 -22.55
N ILE A 4 13.70 30.71 -22.10
CA ILE A 4 12.99 30.79 -20.82
C ILE A 4 11.52 30.94 -21.14
N LEU A 5 10.71 29.96 -20.72
CA LEU A 5 9.28 29.95 -20.92
C LEU A 5 8.60 29.99 -19.55
N SER A 6 8.06 31.17 -19.20
CA SER A 6 7.53 31.40 -17.87
C SER A 6 6.20 32.14 -17.84
N GLY A 7 5.37 31.80 -16.85
CA GLY A 7 4.10 32.49 -16.57
C GLY A 7 3.02 32.24 -17.62
N ASN A 8 3.09 31.10 -18.33
CA ASN A 8 2.14 30.75 -19.38
C ASN A 8 0.97 29.92 -18.85
N GLY A 9 -0.14 30.00 -19.57
CA GLY A 9 -1.34 29.21 -19.33
C GLY A 9 -2.28 29.77 -18.26
N ASN A 10 -3.35 29.02 -18.01
CA ASN A 10 -4.35 29.25 -16.97
C ASN A 10 -5.04 27.91 -16.62
N ASP A 11 -5.91 27.93 -15.62
CA ASP A 11 -6.62 26.75 -15.08
C ASP A 11 -7.45 25.97 -16.12
N ASP A 12 -7.79 26.55 -17.27
CA ASP A 12 -8.58 25.93 -18.35
C ASP A 12 -7.72 25.43 -19.53
N THR A 13 -6.42 25.75 -19.57
CA THR A 13 -5.52 25.32 -20.66
C THR A 13 -5.01 23.90 -20.47
N GLU A 14 -4.76 23.18 -21.57
CA GLU A 14 -3.92 21.98 -21.56
C GLU A 14 -2.58 22.32 -22.23
N GLY A 15 -1.45 21.92 -21.64
CA GLY A 15 -0.13 22.28 -22.16
C GLY A 15 0.21 23.75 -21.93
N GLY A 16 0.32 24.17 -20.67
CA GLY A 16 0.35 25.59 -20.28
C GLY A 16 1.39 26.41 -21.04
N THR A 17 2.54 25.83 -21.38
CA THR A 17 3.52 26.44 -22.30
C THR A 17 3.54 25.80 -23.68
N LEU A 18 3.60 24.46 -23.72
CA LEU A 18 3.85 23.72 -24.95
C LEU A 18 2.92 22.52 -25.05
N ALA A 19 2.12 22.49 -26.11
CA ALA A 19 1.35 21.32 -26.52
C ALA A 19 2.00 20.68 -27.77
N VAL A 20 2.48 19.44 -27.63
CA VAL A 20 3.07 18.66 -28.73
C VAL A 20 2.11 17.57 -29.16
N VAL A 21 1.77 17.58 -30.43
CA VAL A 21 0.74 16.71 -31.01
C VAL A 21 1.21 16.26 -32.37
N ASP A 22 1.27 14.95 -32.61
CA ASP A 22 1.65 14.38 -33.92
C ASP A 22 2.97 14.98 -34.48
N ALA A 23 3.90 15.34 -33.58
CA ALA A 23 5.09 16.12 -33.90
C ALA A 23 6.33 15.64 -33.15
N ILE A 24 7.51 15.99 -33.67
CA ILE A 24 8.81 15.74 -33.06
C ILE A 24 9.38 17.09 -32.59
N VAL A 25 9.76 17.17 -31.33
CA VAL A 25 10.29 18.39 -30.70
C VAL A 25 11.55 18.05 -29.92
N GLU A 26 12.61 18.83 -30.15
CA GLU A 26 13.85 18.78 -29.38
C GLU A 26 14.07 20.09 -28.64
N ILE A 27 14.34 19.99 -27.33
CA ILE A 27 14.61 21.12 -26.46
C ILE A 27 15.91 20.86 -25.70
N GLU A 28 16.74 21.88 -25.68
CA GLU A 28 18.06 21.84 -25.04
C GLU A 28 18.31 23.15 -24.30
N ASP A 29 19.01 23.10 -23.17
CA ASP A 29 19.46 24.27 -22.40
C ASP A 29 18.35 25.30 -22.17
N SER A 30 17.17 24.86 -21.72
CA SER A 30 16.00 25.73 -21.57
C SER A 30 15.40 25.67 -20.17
N PHE A 31 14.46 26.58 -19.90
CA PHE A 31 13.78 26.73 -18.63
C PHE A 31 12.26 26.79 -18.85
N PHE A 32 11.51 25.98 -18.12
CA PHE A 32 10.05 26.02 -18.06
C PHE A 32 9.63 26.30 -16.62
N GLU A 33 9.11 27.48 -16.33
CA GLU A 33 8.86 27.87 -14.94
C GLU A 33 7.59 28.69 -14.68
N PHE A 34 6.93 28.44 -13.55
CA PHE A 34 5.74 29.19 -13.13
C PHE A 34 4.58 29.13 -14.14
N ASN A 35 4.48 28.04 -14.90
CA ASN A 35 3.39 27.84 -15.83
C ASN A 35 2.23 27.12 -15.14
N ILE A 36 1.00 27.41 -15.59
CA ILE A 36 -0.24 26.91 -14.98
C ILE A 36 -1.11 26.28 -16.05
N ALA A 37 -1.68 25.11 -15.78
CA ALA A 37 -2.63 24.45 -16.68
C ALA A 37 -3.60 23.55 -15.92
N SER A 38 -4.64 23.06 -16.59
CA SER A 38 -5.41 21.91 -16.10
C SER A 38 -4.58 20.62 -16.14
N LYS A 39 -3.78 20.43 -17.20
CA LYS A 39 -2.88 19.28 -17.41
C LYS A 39 -1.61 19.68 -18.14
N GLY A 40 -0.47 19.14 -17.73
CA GLY A 40 0.82 19.38 -18.39
C GLY A 40 1.21 20.85 -18.32
N ALA A 41 1.41 21.39 -17.11
CA ALA A 41 1.50 22.84 -16.95
C ALA A 41 2.70 23.46 -17.66
N ALA A 42 3.86 22.81 -17.65
CA ALA A 42 4.89 23.15 -18.63
C ALA A 42 4.55 22.54 -19.99
N ILE A 43 4.40 21.22 -20.06
CA ILE A 43 4.35 20.50 -21.33
C ILE A 43 3.23 19.46 -21.33
N GLN A 44 2.43 19.47 -22.41
CA GLN A 44 1.54 18.38 -22.74
C GLN A 44 2.00 17.72 -24.04
N ILE A 45 2.08 16.39 -24.05
CA ILE A 45 2.37 15.62 -25.25
C ILE A 45 1.29 14.56 -25.50
N SER A 46 0.86 14.40 -26.75
CA SER A 46 -0.13 13.38 -27.12
C SER A 46 0.01 12.90 -28.56
N ARG A 47 -0.75 11.86 -28.92
CA ARG A 47 -0.91 11.36 -30.29
C ARG A 47 0.43 11.09 -30.97
N SER A 48 1.16 10.10 -30.45
CA SER A 48 2.46 9.67 -31.01
C SER A 48 3.53 10.78 -31.11
N ALA A 49 3.34 11.91 -30.43
CA ALA A 49 4.34 12.96 -30.34
C ALA A 49 5.64 12.42 -29.72
N ASN A 50 6.78 12.94 -30.18
CA ASN A 50 8.10 12.60 -29.67
C ASN A 50 8.78 13.86 -29.15
N LEU A 51 9.01 13.91 -27.84
CA LEU A 51 9.70 15.00 -27.17
C LEU A 51 11.06 14.50 -26.65
N THR A 52 12.13 15.19 -27.02
CA THR A 52 13.45 15.00 -26.41
C THR A 52 13.89 16.27 -25.71
N MET A 53 14.26 16.14 -24.44
CA MET A 53 14.76 17.24 -23.60
C MET A 53 16.12 16.91 -23.02
N ARG A 54 17.07 17.82 -23.22
CA ARG A 54 18.44 17.72 -22.70
C ARG A 54 18.78 18.96 -21.87
N GLN A 55 19.48 18.77 -20.76
CA GLN A 55 20.07 19.88 -19.98
C GLN A 55 19.06 20.99 -19.64
N THR A 56 17.81 20.62 -19.37
CA THR A 56 16.70 21.55 -19.21
C THR A 56 16.17 21.50 -17.79
N ILE A 57 15.75 22.68 -17.29
CA ILE A 57 15.14 22.82 -15.97
C ILE A 57 13.64 23.09 -16.13
N ILE A 58 12.82 22.24 -15.51
CA ILE A 58 11.36 22.38 -15.46
C ILE A 58 10.95 22.53 -14.01
N ARG A 59 10.56 23.73 -13.59
CA ARG A 59 10.36 24.01 -12.17
C ARG A 59 9.15 24.87 -11.83
N ASN A 60 8.59 24.68 -10.64
CA ASN A 60 7.51 25.50 -10.11
C ASN A 60 6.29 25.64 -11.05
N ASN A 61 6.00 24.60 -11.83
CA ASN A 61 4.81 24.56 -12.68
C ASN A 61 3.67 23.88 -11.93
N SER A 62 2.44 24.34 -12.14
CA SER A 62 1.26 23.89 -11.38
C SER A 62 0.16 23.43 -12.30
N ALA A 63 -0.14 22.13 -12.28
CA ALA A 63 -1.31 21.57 -12.94
C ALA A 63 -2.45 21.35 -11.93
N ILE A 64 -3.70 21.59 -12.31
CA ILE A 64 -4.83 21.26 -11.42
C ILE A 64 -4.96 19.74 -11.28
N PHE A 65 -4.94 19.02 -12.40
CA PHE A 65 -5.25 17.60 -12.41
C PHE A 65 -4.00 16.75 -12.52
N GLN A 66 -3.21 16.91 -13.60
CA GLN A 66 -2.22 15.90 -13.96
C GLN A 66 -0.97 16.52 -14.58
N GLY A 67 0.21 16.10 -14.11
CA GLY A 67 1.48 16.44 -14.74
C GLY A 67 1.86 17.91 -14.55
N GLY A 68 2.43 18.26 -13.40
CA GLY A 68 2.85 19.64 -13.14
C GLY A 68 3.93 20.08 -14.13
N ALA A 69 4.92 19.22 -14.39
CA ALA A 69 5.88 19.43 -15.48
C ALA A 69 5.36 18.85 -16.81
N LEU A 70 5.00 17.56 -16.84
CA LEU A 70 4.65 16.86 -18.07
C LEU A 70 3.35 16.07 -17.91
N HIS A 71 2.46 16.22 -18.87
CA HIS A 71 1.38 15.27 -19.10
C HIS A 71 1.56 14.58 -20.46
N ALA A 72 1.78 13.25 -20.44
CA ALA A 72 1.95 12.43 -21.63
C ALA A 72 0.79 11.43 -21.82
N SER A 73 0.21 11.39 -23.02
CA SER A 73 -0.89 10.48 -23.32
C SER A 73 -0.83 9.93 -24.74
N ILE A 74 -1.64 8.90 -25.03
CA ILE A 74 -1.90 8.39 -26.39
C ILE A 74 -0.60 8.18 -27.20
N ARG A 75 0.17 7.14 -26.84
CA ARG A 75 1.41 6.72 -27.54
C ARG A 75 2.51 7.78 -27.60
N ALA A 76 2.41 8.87 -26.83
CA ALA A 76 3.47 9.87 -26.80
C ALA A 76 4.74 9.31 -26.17
N VAL A 77 5.89 9.80 -26.64
CA VAL A 77 7.22 9.43 -26.19
C VAL A 77 7.91 10.67 -25.66
N ALA A 78 8.41 10.62 -24.43
CA ALA A 78 9.23 11.68 -23.85
C ALA A 78 10.56 11.13 -23.35
N THR A 79 11.65 11.78 -23.71
CA THR A 79 12.99 11.45 -23.23
C THR A 79 13.59 12.67 -22.53
N PHE A 80 14.05 12.48 -21.29
CA PHE A 80 14.73 13.49 -20.48
C PHE A 80 16.13 13.01 -20.15
N THR A 81 17.15 13.82 -20.44
CA THR A 81 18.55 13.50 -20.15
C THR A 81 19.23 14.71 -19.53
N ASP A 82 19.91 14.49 -18.40
CA ASP A 82 20.59 15.56 -17.66
C ASP A 82 19.65 16.73 -17.29
N CYS A 83 18.39 16.43 -16.99
CA CYS A 83 17.37 17.43 -16.68
C CYS A 83 17.15 17.57 -15.17
N THR A 84 16.62 18.73 -14.77
CA THR A 84 16.14 18.98 -13.41
C THR A 84 14.65 19.28 -13.43
N ILE A 85 13.87 18.51 -12.68
CA ILE A 85 12.42 18.65 -12.54
C ILE A 85 12.12 18.92 -11.08
N GLU A 86 11.79 20.16 -10.75
CA GLU A 86 11.80 20.65 -9.37
C GLU A 86 10.55 21.43 -8.97
N GLY A 87 9.97 21.12 -7.79
CA GLY A 87 8.94 21.99 -7.22
C GLY A 87 7.65 22.06 -8.04
N ASN A 88 7.39 21.08 -8.92
CA ASN A 88 6.18 21.06 -9.72
C ASN A 88 5.04 20.41 -8.93
N ILE A 89 3.82 20.90 -9.15
CA ILE A 89 2.63 20.54 -8.37
C ILE A 89 1.52 20.03 -9.30
N ALA A 90 0.85 18.95 -8.90
CA ALA A 90 -0.33 18.44 -9.61
C ALA A 90 -1.32 17.69 -8.68
N GLY A 91 -2.50 17.35 -9.20
CA GLY A 91 -3.35 16.34 -8.58
C GLY A 91 -2.69 14.95 -8.60
N GLU A 92 -2.14 14.56 -9.74
CA GLU A 92 -1.35 13.34 -9.95
C GLU A 92 -0.11 13.63 -10.79
N GLY A 93 1.03 13.03 -10.41
CA GLY A 93 2.28 13.24 -11.14
C GLY A 93 2.78 14.68 -10.99
N GLY A 94 3.21 15.06 -9.79
CA GLY A 94 3.67 16.43 -9.50
C GLY A 94 4.73 16.88 -10.50
N GLY A 95 5.70 16.02 -10.80
CA GLY A 95 6.54 16.14 -11.98
C GLY A 95 5.82 15.65 -13.23
N PHE A 96 5.78 14.33 -13.42
CA PHE A 96 5.31 13.70 -14.64
C PHE A 96 4.06 12.85 -14.40
N TYR A 97 3.10 12.98 -15.31
CA TYR A 97 1.97 12.08 -15.43
C TYR A 97 1.99 11.41 -16.82
N ALA A 98 1.84 10.09 -16.86
CA ALA A 98 1.72 9.36 -18.11
C ALA A 98 0.57 8.35 -18.07
N MET A 99 -0.18 8.27 -19.17
CA MET A 99 -1.30 7.34 -19.32
C MET A 99 -1.43 6.77 -20.74
N GLY A 100 -2.33 5.82 -20.92
CA GLY A 100 -2.49 5.11 -22.20
C GLY A 100 -1.23 4.30 -22.49
N SER A 101 -0.72 4.34 -23.72
CA SER A 101 0.55 3.66 -24.08
C SER A 101 1.71 4.65 -24.18
N ALA A 102 1.74 5.69 -23.34
CA ALA A 102 2.83 6.66 -23.34
C ALA A 102 4.13 6.06 -22.78
N VAL A 103 5.27 6.49 -23.30
CA VAL A 103 6.60 6.00 -22.90
C VAL A 103 7.43 7.18 -22.39
N ILE A 104 7.89 7.08 -21.16
CA ILE A 104 8.75 8.08 -20.52
C ILE A 104 10.12 7.47 -20.24
N THR A 105 11.17 8.12 -20.73
CA THR A 105 12.56 7.78 -20.42
C THR A 105 13.20 8.93 -19.66
N VAL A 106 13.81 8.62 -18.51
CA VAL A 106 14.52 9.56 -17.65
C VAL A 106 15.93 9.02 -17.41
N ALA A 107 16.94 9.77 -17.80
CA ALA A 107 18.34 9.40 -17.64
C ALA A 107 19.13 10.53 -16.96
N ASN A 108 19.97 10.17 -15.98
CA ASN A 108 20.90 11.09 -15.32
C ASN A 108 20.25 12.40 -14.84
N SER A 109 18.99 12.32 -14.38
CA SER A 109 18.19 13.50 -14.08
C SER A 109 17.78 13.54 -12.61
N ASN A 110 17.44 14.73 -12.13
CA ASN A 110 16.98 14.94 -10.76
C ASN A 110 15.51 15.34 -10.74
N LEU A 111 14.69 14.61 -10.00
CA LEU A 111 13.29 14.91 -9.73
C LEU A 111 13.16 15.23 -8.25
N THR A 112 13.03 16.52 -7.93
CA THR A 112 13.19 16.99 -6.55
C THR A 112 12.01 17.84 -6.09
N ALA A 113 11.54 17.63 -4.86
CA ALA A 113 10.51 18.48 -4.26
C ALA A 113 9.22 18.62 -5.09
N ASN A 114 8.90 17.65 -5.94
CA ASN A 114 7.64 17.66 -6.67
C ASN A 114 6.53 17.12 -5.76
N ASN A 115 5.33 17.68 -5.89
CA ASN A 115 4.21 17.41 -5.00
C ASN A 115 2.95 17.01 -5.78
N ALA A 116 2.33 15.91 -5.40
CA ALA A 116 1.05 15.47 -5.93
C ALA A 116 0.01 15.36 -4.81
N ASN A 117 -1.24 15.77 -5.07
CA ASN A 117 -2.29 15.61 -4.05
C ASN A 117 -2.68 14.14 -3.85
N ALA A 118 -2.62 13.30 -4.89
CA ALA A 118 -3.08 11.92 -4.84
C ALA A 118 -1.94 10.91 -5.09
N PHE A 119 -1.37 10.89 -6.29
CA PHE A 119 -0.46 9.82 -6.69
C PHE A 119 0.82 10.34 -7.34
N GLY A 120 1.97 9.80 -6.92
CA GLY A 120 3.24 10.01 -7.61
C GLY A 120 3.72 11.45 -7.50
N GLY A 121 4.42 11.80 -6.42
CA GLY A 121 4.92 13.17 -6.24
C GLY A 121 5.86 13.57 -7.36
N ALA A 122 6.78 12.66 -7.74
CA ALA A 122 7.61 12.82 -8.92
C ALA A 122 6.91 12.31 -10.19
N ILE A 123 6.49 11.04 -10.20
CA ILE A 123 5.98 10.37 -11.40
C ILE A 123 4.74 9.53 -11.06
N SER A 124 3.65 9.71 -11.80
CA SER A 124 2.46 8.85 -11.77
C SER A 124 2.24 8.21 -13.14
N MET A 125 2.14 6.88 -13.18
CA MET A 125 1.95 6.10 -14.39
C MET A 125 0.64 5.28 -14.31
N ARG A 126 -0.19 5.37 -15.35
CA ARG A 126 -1.46 4.62 -15.49
C ARG A 126 -1.63 4.00 -16.88
N GLY A 127 -2.70 3.26 -17.09
CA GLY A 127 -3.01 2.61 -18.37
C GLY A 127 -1.98 1.54 -18.68
N SER A 128 -1.39 1.59 -19.87
CA SER A 128 -0.30 0.74 -20.34
C SER A 128 1.01 1.52 -20.49
N ALA A 129 1.19 2.58 -19.70
CA ALA A 129 2.32 3.47 -19.85
C ALA A 129 3.62 2.81 -19.34
N GLU A 130 4.75 3.22 -19.89
CA GLU A 130 6.05 2.61 -19.61
C GLU A 130 7.03 3.66 -19.11
N LEU A 131 7.71 3.36 -18.00
CA LEU A 131 8.76 4.21 -17.43
C LEU A 131 10.11 3.49 -17.52
N THR A 132 11.09 4.11 -18.15
CA THR A 132 12.50 3.75 -18.01
C THR A 132 13.22 4.85 -17.26
N CYS A 133 13.85 4.53 -16.13
CA CYS A 133 14.57 5.48 -15.31
C CYS A 133 15.96 4.93 -14.99
N THR A 134 17.02 5.66 -15.36
CA THR A 134 18.40 5.20 -15.14
C THR A 134 19.26 6.32 -14.57
N GLY A 135 20.06 6.01 -13.54
CA GLY A 135 21.05 6.95 -13.01
C GLY A 135 20.44 8.24 -12.43
N SER A 136 19.17 8.20 -12.02
CA SER A 136 18.38 9.40 -11.68
C SER A 136 17.99 9.41 -10.22
N PHE A 137 17.81 10.61 -9.65
CA PHE A 137 17.53 10.78 -8.22
C PHE A 137 16.17 11.43 -8.01
N MET A 138 15.34 10.76 -7.21
CA MET A 138 14.02 11.22 -6.79
C MET A 138 14.11 11.57 -5.31
N THR A 139 14.18 12.87 -5.01
CA THR A 139 14.41 13.35 -3.65
C THR A 139 13.34 14.30 -3.15
N ARG A 140 12.91 14.14 -1.90
CA ARG A 140 11.95 15.04 -1.24
C ARG A 140 10.63 15.23 -1.99
N ASN A 141 10.22 14.25 -2.79
CA ASN A 141 8.93 14.29 -3.47
C ASN A 141 7.82 13.83 -2.51
N GLN A 142 6.63 14.39 -2.69
CA GLN A 142 5.51 14.17 -1.79
C GLN A 142 4.24 13.78 -2.54
N ALA A 143 3.51 12.80 -2.01
CA ALA A 143 2.15 12.48 -2.45
C ALA A 143 1.28 11.95 -1.31
N TYR A 144 -0.01 11.74 -1.57
CA TYR A 144 -0.82 10.90 -0.69
C TYR A 144 -0.33 9.44 -0.76
N THR A 145 -0.15 8.90 -1.97
CA THR A 145 0.39 7.55 -2.23
C THR A 145 1.48 7.58 -3.30
N GLY A 146 2.59 6.85 -3.12
CA GLY A 146 3.70 6.87 -4.07
C GLY A 146 4.45 8.19 -4.01
N GLY A 147 5.17 8.44 -2.90
CA GLY A 147 5.79 9.76 -2.62
C GLY A 147 6.68 10.25 -3.76
N ALA A 148 7.52 9.38 -4.32
CA ALA A 148 8.19 9.62 -5.58
C ALA A 148 7.42 9.01 -6.76
N VAL A 149 7.27 7.69 -6.80
CA VAL A 149 6.71 6.99 -7.98
C VAL A 149 5.45 6.22 -7.60
N SER A 150 4.40 6.40 -8.40
CA SER A 150 3.17 5.60 -8.33
C SER A 150 2.92 4.91 -9.67
N ILE A 151 2.74 3.59 -9.63
CA ILE A 151 2.47 2.74 -10.78
C ILE A 151 1.13 2.06 -10.57
N GLN A 152 0.17 2.35 -11.45
CA GLN A 152 -1.20 1.83 -11.33
C GLN A 152 -1.64 1.12 -12.61
N GLU A 153 -2.70 0.32 -12.49
CA GLU A 153 -3.31 -0.40 -13.60
C GLU A 153 -2.30 -1.35 -14.29
N ASN A 154 -2.05 -1.14 -15.59
CA ASN A 154 -1.11 -1.93 -16.39
C ASN A 154 0.13 -1.13 -16.75
N ALA A 155 0.48 -0.10 -15.97
CA ALA A 155 1.71 0.62 -16.19
C ALA A 155 2.91 -0.26 -15.80
N SER A 156 4.05 -0.05 -16.42
CA SER A 156 5.27 -0.83 -16.18
C SER A 156 6.48 0.05 -15.98
N PHE A 157 7.53 -0.49 -15.35
CA PHE A 157 8.76 0.25 -15.19
C PHE A 157 10.03 -0.60 -15.18
N LEU A 158 11.11 0.03 -15.64
CA LEU A 158 12.48 -0.37 -15.44
C LEU A 158 13.24 0.77 -14.77
N ILE A 159 13.58 0.62 -13.49
CA ILE A 159 14.35 1.60 -12.72
C ILE A 159 15.68 0.98 -12.37
N THR A 160 16.79 1.58 -12.81
CA THR A 160 18.14 1.06 -12.56
C THR A 160 19.11 2.12 -12.09
N ASN A 161 19.96 1.78 -11.13
CA ASN A 161 21.01 2.67 -10.62
C ASN A 161 20.47 4.04 -10.18
N SER A 162 19.29 4.08 -9.58
CA SER A 162 18.59 5.31 -9.20
C SER A 162 18.47 5.44 -7.68
N GLY A 163 18.24 6.67 -7.20
CA GLY A 163 18.11 6.97 -5.76
C GLY A 163 16.73 7.49 -5.38
N PHE A 164 16.21 7.04 -4.24
CA PHE A 164 14.94 7.47 -3.65
C PHE A 164 15.19 7.95 -2.23
N GLN A 165 15.26 9.26 -2.04
CA GLN A 165 15.67 9.84 -0.76
C GLN A 165 14.66 10.83 -0.20
N ASP A 166 14.36 10.71 1.09
CA ASP A 166 13.56 11.68 1.85
C ASP A 166 12.17 11.96 1.22
N ASN A 167 11.62 11.00 0.47
CA ASN A 167 10.30 11.13 -0.12
C ASN A 167 9.22 10.84 0.94
N ILE A 168 8.03 11.41 0.75
CA ILE A 168 6.95 11.33 1.73
C ILE A 168 5.67 10.85 1.03
N ALA A 169 5.07 9.81 1.58
CA ALA A 169 3.70 9.41 1.28
C ALA A 169 2.88 9.49 2.56
N SER A 170 1.64 9.97 2.47
CA SER A 170 0.74 9.95 3.63
C SER A 170 0.24 8.54 3.93
N ASP A 171 0.11 7.70 2.90
CA ASP A 171 -0.47 6.36 2.97
C ASP A 171 0.61 5.29 2.69
N PHE A 172 0.92 5.02 1.42
CA PHE A 172 1.77 3.88 1.05
C PHE A 172 2.91 4.25 0.10
N GLY A 173 4.06 3.59 0.28
CA GLY A 173 5.13 3.55 -0.72
C GLY A 173 5.78 4.91 -0.97
N ALA A 174 6.52 5.46 0.00
CA ALA A 174 7.09 6.81 -0.20
C ALA A 174 8.15 6.86 -1.29
N GLY A 175 8.97 5.81 -1.46
CA GLY A 175 9.79 5.67 -2.67
C GLY A 175 8.95 5.24 -3.87
N ILE A 176 8.43 4.01 -3.81
CA ILE A 176 7.67 3.41 -4.92
C ILE A 176 6.37 2.78 -4.38
N PHE A 177 5.26 3.12 -5.02
CA PHE A 177 3.98 2.43 -4.86
C PHE A 177 3.59 1.70 -6.15
N VAL A 178 3.09 0.48 -6.01
CA VAL A 178 2.60 -0.35 -7.14
C VAL A 178 1.23 -0.95 -6.84
N ASP A 179 0.27 -0.72 -7.73
CA ASP A 179 -1.05 -1.37 -7.71
C ASP A 179 -1.43 -1.86 -9.12
N LYS A 180 -1.41 -3.19 -9.30
CA LYS A 180 -1.60 -3.87 -10.59
C LYS A 180 -2.97 -4.50 -10.68
N SER A 181 -3.93 -3.81 -11.30
CA SER A 181 -5.32 -4.28 -11.36
C SER A 181 -5.61 -5.37 -12.40
N THR A 182 -4.65 -5.79 -13.25
CA THR A 182 -4.90 -6.86 -14.25
C THR A 182 -3.80 -7.93 -14.35
N GLU A 183 -4.16 -9.10 -14.89
CA GLU A 183 -3.32 -10.29 -15.07
C GLU A 183 -2.26 -10.20 -16.20
N ALA A 184 -1.78 -9.00 -16.54
CA ALA A 184 -0.77 -8.85 -17.59
C ALA A 184 0.59 -9.41 -17.14
N LYS A 185 0.78 -10.73 -17.29
CA LYS A 185 1.94 -11.55 -16.86
C LYS A 185 3.30 -11.15 -17.44
N THR A 186 3.38 -10.14 -18.31
CA THR A 186 4.58 -9.87 -19.13
C THR A 186 5.19 -8.48 -18.93
N GLN A 187 4.79 -7.74 -17.90
CA GLN A 187 5.29 -6.37 -17.74
C GLN A 187 6.51 -6.29 -16.83
N ILE A 188 7.54 -5.61 -17.34
CA ILE A 188 8.79 -5.34 -16.63
C ILE A 188 8.46 -4.47 -15.41
N MET A 189 8.73 -4.99 -14.21
CA MET A 189 8.58 -4.30 -12.93
C MET A 189 9.87 -4.52 -12.15
N VAL A 190 10.93 -3.89 -12.64
CA VAL A 190 12.29 -4.16 -12.18
C VAL A 190 12.86 -2.90 -11.56
N CYS A 191 13.18 -2.98 -10.27
CA CYS A 191 14.06 -2.03 -9.61
C CYS A 191 15.39 -2.72 -9.35
N ARG A 192 16.48 -2.20 -9.93
CA ARG A 192 17.79 -2.84 -9.83
C ARG A 192 18.90 -1.87 -9.45
N SER A 193 19.76 -2.29 -8.52
CA SER A 193 20.93 -1.52 -8.09
C SER A 193 20.57 -0.11 -7.60
N SER A 194 19.35 0.06 -7.08
CA SER A 194 18.83 1.35 -6.64
C SER A 194 18.96 1.52 -5.13
N GLN A 195 18.98 2.77 -4.68
CA GLN A 195 19.21 3.11 -3.27
C GLN A 195 18.00 3.83 -2.67
N PHE A 196 17.64 3.49 -1.43
CA PHE A 196 16.50 4.07 -0.72
C PHE A 196 16.92 4.61 0.65
N GLY A 197 16.43 5.76 1.10
CA GLY A 197 16.70 6.20 2.48
C GLY A 197 15.96 7.45 2.91
N GLY A 198 15.63 7.55 4.20
CA GLY A 198 14.91 8.69 4.76
C GLY A 198 13.46 8.82 4.28
N ASN A 199 12.95 7.86 3.50
CA ASN A 199 11.56 7.88 3.03
C ASN A 199 10.59 7.61 4.19
N THR A 200 9.42 8.27 4.16
CA THR A 200 8.41 8.16 5.22
C THR A 200 7.03 7.89 4.61
N ALA A 201 6.42 6.76 4.98
CA ALA A 201 5.04 6.40 4.64
C ALA A 201 4.38 5.70 5.84
N ALA A 202 3.05 5.58 5.84
CA ALA A 202 2.37 4.76 6.83
C ALA A 202 2.81 3.29 6.68
N ALA A 203 2.70 2.73 5.46
CA ALA A 203 3.24 1.40 5.14
C ALA A 203 4.20 1.42 3.95
N GLY A 204 5.21 0.53 3.99
CA GLY A 204 6.20 0.43 2.92
C GLY A 204 6.94 1.74 2.70
N ALA A 205 7.67 2.21 3.72
CA ALA A 205 8.37 3.49 3.68
C ALA A 205 9.23 3.65 2.40
N ASP A 206 9.94 2.60 2.00
CA ASP A 206 10.64 2.63 0.72
C ASP A 206 9.74 2.15 -0.41
N ILE A 207 9.12 0.97 -0.24
CA ILE A 207 8.32 0.34 -1.29
C ILE A 207 7.06 -0.27 -0.70
N PHE A 208 5.92 0.00 -1.34
CA PHE A 208 4.68 -0.73 -1.11
C PHE A 208 4.12 -1.27 -2.42
N TRP A 209 3.69 -2.53 -2.43
CA TRP A 209 3.02 -3.10 -3.58
C TRP A 209 1.80 -3.94 -3.20
N VAL A 210 0.74 -3.82 -3.98
CA VAL A 210 -0.49 -4.61 -3.78
C VAL A 210 -0.24 -6.04 -4.24
N TYR A 211 -0.49 -7.00 -3.35
CA TYR A 211 -0.28 -8.41 -3.61
C TYR A 211 -1.35 -8.97 -4.56
N TYR A 212 -0.88 -9.62 -5.62
CA TYR A 212 -1.68 -10.45 -6.50
C TYR A 212 -0.97 -11.79 -6.74
N PRO A 213 -1.66 -12.94 -6.82
CA PRO A 213 -1.02 -14.25 -6.98
C PRO A 213 -0.12 -14.41 -8.22
N TRP A 214 -0.31 -13.57 -9.24
CA TRP A 214 0.46 -13.59 -10.50
C TRP A 214 1.55 -12.52 -10.57
N PHE A 215 1.67 -11.66 -9.55
CA PHE A 215 2.59 -10.54 -9.55
C PHE A 215 3.47 -10.58 -8.30
N MET A 216 4.78 -10.47 -8.52
CA MET A 216 5.77 -10.30 -7.47
C MET A 216 6.64 -9.12 -7.85
N PHE A 217 6.76 -8.16 -6.92
CA PHE A 217 7.71 -7.08 -7.09
C PHE A 217 9.13 -7.53 -6.71
N GLU A 218 10.10 -7.27 -7.58
CA GLU A 218 11.50 -7.60 -7.34
C GLU A 218 12.38 -6.36 -7.24
N CYS A 219 13.08 -6.24 -6.10
CA CYS A 219 14.16 -5.26 -5.90
C CYS A 219 15.51 -5.99 -5.90
N ASN A 220 16.18 -6.02 -7.05
CA ASN A 220 17.45 -6.75 -7.22
C ASN A 220 18.64 -5.84 -6.88
N ALA A 221 19.49 -6.25 -5.94
CA ALA A 221 20.64 -5.46 -5.48
C ALA A 221 20.24 -4.04 -5.01
N CYS A 222 19.01 -3.88 -4.50
CA CYS A 222 18.61 -2.65 -3.85
C CYS A 222 19.26 -2.53 -2.48
N SER A 223 19.62 -1.31 -2.09
CA SER A 223 20.31 -1.04 -0.82
C SER A 223 19.76 0.21 -0.15
N LYS A 224 20.07 0.38 1.14
CA LYS A 224 19.69 1.57 1.89
C LYS A 224 20.79 2.64 1.80
N ILE A 225 20.41 3.92 1.75
CA ILE A 225 21.34 5.05 1.78
C ILE A 225 21.79 5.23 3.24
N ARG A 226 23.10 5.04 3.47
CA ARG A 226 23.80 5.36 4.74
C ARG A 226 23.30 4.61 5.99
N ASP A 227 22.98 3.32 5.88
CA ASP A 227 22.57 2.47 7.02
C ASP A 227 22.76 0.96 6.69
N PRO A 228 23.20 0.09 7.64
CA PRO A 228 23.22 -1.37 7.47
C PRO A 228 21.85 -2.04 7.29
N ASP A 229 20.74 -1.37 7.59
CA ASP A 229 19.39 -1.94 7.50
C ASP A 229 18.93 -2.25 6.07
N THR A 230 17.98 -3.18 5.94
CA THR A 230 17.36 -3.56 4.67
C THR A 230 16.36 -2.53 4.17
N VAL A 231 16.16 -2.46 2.85
CA VAL A 231 15.08 -1.68 2.22
C VAL A 231 13.73 -2.07 2.83
N LEU A 232 12.93 -1.07 3.21
CA LEU A 232 11.64 -1.26 3.87
C LEU A 232 10.53 -1.50 2.84
N ILE A 233 10.26 -2.79 2.60
CA ILE A 233 9.25 -3.24 1.65
C ILE A 233 8.05 -3.81 2.43
N SER A 234 6.84 -3.44 2.03
CA SER A 234 5.59 -4.01 2.56
C SER A 234 4.60 -4.31 1.44
N THR A 235 3.61 -5.16 1.70
CA THR A 235 2.52 -5.44 0.74
C THR A 235 1.14 -5.24 1.34
N SER A 236 0.10 -5.31 0.50
CA SER A 236 -1.26 -5.54 1.01
C SER A 236 -1.36 -6.90 1.73
N ALA A 237 -2.40 -7.08 2.53
CA ALA A 237 -2.67 -8.32 3.25
C ALA A 237 -2.71 -9.53 2.30
N MET A 238 -2.02 -10.61 2.67
CA MET A 238 -1.85 -11.81 1.85
C MET A 238 -2.28 -13.08 2.60
N THR A 239 -1.91 -13.20 3.87
CA THR A 239 -2.13 -14.42 4.66
C THR A 239 -2.79 -14.12 5.98
N ILE A 240 -3.31 -15.18 6.59
CA ILE A 240 -3.82 -15.16 7.96
C ILE A 240 -3.11 -16.24 8.77
N THR A 241 -2.93 -16.00 10.06
CA THR A 241 -2.38 -16.98 11.00
C THR A 241 -3.22 -16.99 12.28
N PRO A 242 -3.30 -18.11 13.01
CA PRO A 242 -3.93 -18.13 14.31
C PRO A 242 -3.24 -17.13 15.26
N GLY A 243 -4.03 -16.33 15.97
CA GLY A 243 -3.60 -15.53 17.11
C GLY A 243 -3.58 -16.39 18.38
N TRP A 244 -4.30 -15.94 19.42
CA TRP A 244 -4.48 -16.72 20.64
C TRP A 244 -5.73 -17.60 20.58
N TRP A 245 -5.52 -18.90 20.80
CA TRP A 245 -6.53 -19.93 20.96
C TRP A 245 -6.11 -20.81 22.16
N PRO A 246 -6.81 -20.78 23.30
CA PRO A 246 -6.44 -21.59 24.45
C PRO A 246 -6.67 -23.07 24.12
N PRO A 247 -5.93 -23.99 24.75
CA PRO A 247 -6.06 -25.43 24.49
C PRO A 247 -7.48 -25.96 24.75
N SER A 248 -8.17 -25.35 25.71
CA SER A 248 -9.53 -25.68 26.08
C SER A 248 -10.34 -24.45 26.50
N VAL A 249 -11.66 -24.54 26.35
CA VAL A 249 -12.65 -23.53 26.76
C VAL A 249 -13.80 -24.18 27.49
N THR A 250 -14.50 -23.42 28.33
CA THR A 250 -15.71 -23.88 29.00
C THR A 250 -16.93 -23.53 28.15
N SER A 251 -17.82 -24.51 27.94
CA SER A 251 -19.08 -24.27 27.23
C SER A 251 -19.91 -23.20 27.95
N GLY A 252 -20.45 -22.24 27.20
CA GLY A 252 -21.35 -21.22 27.77
C GLY A 252 -20.64 -20.00 28.37
N VAL A 253 -19.31 -19.92 28.28
CA VAL A 253 -18.53 -18.79 28.81
C VAL A 253 -18.17 -17.85 27.67
N SER A 254 -18.84 -16.70 27.63
CA SER A 254 -18.54 -15.62 26.68
C SER A 254 -17.37 -14.76 27.18
N LEU A 255 -16.68 -14.10 26.24
CA LEU A 255 -15.72 -13.03 26.54
C LEU A 255 -16.35 -11.83 27.25
N GLY A 256 -17.65 -11.58 27.05
CA GLY A 256 -18.49 -10.69 27.86
C GLY A 256 -18.02 -9.24 28.05
N VAL A 257 -17.09 -8.76 27.23
CA VAL A 257 -16.55 -7.39 27.33
C VAL A 257 -16.54 -6.76 25.95
N ASP A 258 -17.23 -5.62 25.85
CA ASP A 258 -17.16 -4.68 24.73
C ASP A 258 -15.79 -3.98 24.77
N VAL A 259 -14.74 -4.70 24.38
CA VAL A 259 -13.36 -4.20 24.39
C VAL A 259 -13.22 -3.19 23.25
N LYS A 260 -13.44 -1.91 23.57
CA LYS A 260 -13.01 -0.81 22.70
C LYS A 260 -11.50 -0.82 22.64
N LEU A 261 -10.95 -1.33 21.54
CA LEU A 261 -9.54 -1.18 21.19
C LEU A 261 -9.29 0.32 21.02
N ASP A 262 -8.43 0.90 21.87
CA ASP A 262 -8.17 2.33 21.87
C ASP A 262 -7.53 2.74 20.52
N SER A 263 -8.32 3.38 19.66
CA SER A 263 -7.89 3.87 18.34
C SER A 263 -6.95 5.09 18.40
N ASN A 264 -6.49 5.50 19.58
CA ASN A 264 -5.75 6.75 19.81
C ASN A 264 -4.25 6.58 20.12
N SER A 265 -3.66 5.38 20.01
CA SER A 265 -2.19 5.26 20.07
C SER A 265 -1.60 5.36 18.67
N SER A 266 -1.12 6.55 18.31
CA SER A 266 -0.38 6.85 17.07
C SER A 266 1.04 6.26 17.05
N SER A 267 1.27 5.16 17.74
CA SER A 267 2.51 4.39 17.70
C SER A 267 2.16 2.98 17.25
N GLY A 268 2.65 2.56 16.09
CA GLY A 268 2.44 1.24 15.47
C GLY A 268 2.99 0.07 16.29
N LEU A 269 2.50 -0.11 17.50
CA LEU A 269 2.66 -1.29 18.32
C LEU A 269 1.35 -2.07 18.23
N ALA A 270 1.49 -3.39 18.05
CA ALA A 270 0.46 -4.42 18.17
C ALA A 270 -0.60 -4.08 19.24
N PRO A 271 -1.86 -4.59 19.11
CA PRO A 271 -2.97 -4.31 20.01
C PRO A 271 -2.46 -4.24 21.42
N THR A 272 -2.47 -3.02 21.96
CA THR A 272 -1.93 -2.73 23.28
C THR A 272 -2.54 -3.72 24.25
N PRO A 273 -1.73 -4.39 25.10
CA PRO A 273 -2.25 -5.23 26.15
C PRO A 273 -3.30 -4.43 26.91
N ILE A 274 -4.48 -5.01 27.09
CA ILE A 274 -5.55 -4.40 27.86
C ILE A 274 -4.93 -3.95 29.19
N THR A 275 -4.91 -2.64 29.42
CA THR A 275 -4.28 -2.10 30.63
C THR A 275 -5.05 -2.59 31.85
N SER A 276 -4.32 -2.76 32.95
CA SER A 276 -4.71 -3.47 34.17
C SER A 276 -5.97 -2.96 34.89
N THR A 277 -6.69 -1.97 34.35
CA THR A 277 -7.93 -1.40 34.89
C THR A 277 -9.21 -2.05 34.34
N GLN A 278 -9.17 -2.82 33.25
CA GLN A 278 -10.31 -3.67 32.81
C GLN A 278 -10.26 -5.11 33.40
N ASN A 279 -9.28 -5.38 34.28
CA ASN A 279 -8.80 -6.72 34.62
C ASN A 279 -9.56 -7.42 35.76
N ALA A 280 -10.62 -6.83 36.32
CA ALA A 280 -11.28 -7.39 37.51
C ALA A 280 -12.28 -8.52 37.21
N ALA A 281 -12.66 -8.73 35.94
CA ALA A 281 -13.69 -9.71 35.55
C ALA A 281 -13.28 -10.69 34.43
N MET A 282 -12.09 -10.54 33.82
CA MET A 282 -11.65 -11.47 32.77
C MET A 282 -10.97 -12.70 33.38
N ASN A 283 -11.47 -13.88 33.02
CA ASN A 283 -10.83 -15.15 33.38
C ASN A 283 -9.47 -15.27 32.66
N SER A 284 -8.43 -15.68 33.39
CA SER A 284 -7.08 -15.92 32.86
C SER A 284 -7.03 -16.87 31.65
N SER A 285 -8.05 -17.71 31.44
CA SER A 285 -8.19 -18.58 30.26
C SER A 285 -8.50 -17.84 28.96
N LEU A 286 -9.04 -16.62 29.02
CA LEU A 286 -9.49 -15.82 27.88
C LEU A 286 -8.39 -14.89 27.32
N THR A 287 -7.28 -14.77 28.03
CA THR A 287 -6.11 -13.98 27.65
C THR A 287 -4.90 -14.89 27.47
N LYS A 288 -4.06 -14.61 26.48
CA LYS A 288 -2.77 -15.27 26.33
C LYS A 288 -1.89 -14.97 27.55
N PRO A 289 -1.38 -15.99 28.26
CA PRO A 289 -0.53 -15.79 29.43
C PRO A 289 0.66 -14.88 29.10
N GLY A 290 0.81 -13.80 29.86
CA GLY A 290 1.94 -12.87 29.74
C GLY A 290 1.91 -11.92 28.54
N SER A 291 0.88 -11.93 27.68
CA SER A 291 0.80 -11.01 26.53
C SER A 291 -0.49 -10.20 26.44
N GLY A 292 -1.52 -10.50 27.24
CA GLY A 292 -2.79 -9.75 27.26
C GLY A 292 -3.59 -9.83 25.95
N VAL A 293 -3.20 -10.71 25.01
CA VAL A 293 -3.91 -10.91 23.74
C VAL A 293 -5.14 -11.77 24.01
N LEU A 294 -6.30 -11.32 23.56
CA LEU A 294 -7.56 -12.02 23.78
C LEU A 294 -7.73 -13.23 22.84
N TRP A 295 -8.43 -14.23 23.35
CA TRP A 295 -9.04 -15.28 22.56
C TRP A 295 -10.39 -14.81 22.01
N PRO A 296 -10.87 -15.32 20.86
CA PRO A 296 -10.10 -15.86 19.75
C PRO A 296 -9.63 -14.73 18.84
N THR A 297 -8.37 -14.80 18.44
CA THR A 297 -7.80 -13.84 17.50
C THR A 297 -7.25 -14.51 16.25
N ILE A 298 -7.31 -13.78 15.14
CA ILE A 298 -6.64 -14.09 13.88
C ILE A 298 -5.71 -12.92 13.58
N VAL A 299 -4.51 -13.22 13.09
CA VAL A 299 -3.53 -12.19 12.71
C VAL A 299 -3.44 -12.17 11.19
N VAL A 300 -3.66 -10.99 10.62
CA VAL A 300 -3.54 -10.73 9.19
C VAL A 300 -2.12 -10.29 8.87
N ARG A 301 -1.53 -10.89 7.84
CA ARG A 301 -0.13 -10.69 7.48
C ARG A 301 0.06 -10.37 6.02
N ASP A 302 1.09 -9.59 5.73
CA ASP A 302 1.54 -9.29 4.38
C ASP A 302 2.34 -10.46 3.77
N TYR A 303 2.82 -10.30 2.54
CA TYR A 303 3.60 -11.33 1.84
C TYR A 303 4.91 -11.71 2.57
N TYR A 304 5.52 -10.75 3.26
CA TYR A 304 6.78 -10.94 3.99
C TYR A 304 6.56 -11.45 5.43
N GLY A 305 5.30 -11.65 5.83
CA GLY A 305 4.91 -12.16 7.15
C GLY A 305 4.78 -11.09 8.22
N ALA A 306 4.96 -9.80 7.88
CA ALA A 306 4.71 -8.69 8.79
C ALA A 306 3.21 -8.55 9.06
N ILE A 307 2.84 -8.00 10.22
CA ILE A 307 1.43 -7.74 10.55
C ILE A 307 0.92 -6.63 9.64
N ALA A 308 -0.20 -6.88 8.96
CA ALA A 308 -0.81 -5.94 8.04
C ALA A 308 -1.61 -4.86 8.81
N ILE A 309 -0.92 -4.00 9.55
CA ILE A 309 -1.55 -3.02 10.46
C ILE A 309 -2.39 -1.95 9.75
N PHE A 310 -2.15 -1.74 8.44
CA PHE A 310 -2.86 -0.76 7.61
C PHE A 310 -3.99 -1.37 6.79
N ASP A 311 -4.21 -2.68 6.92
CA ASP A 311 -5.38 -3.31 6.34
C ASP A 311 -6.61 -3.01 7.20
N ASN A 312 -7.64 -2.45 6.58
CA ASN A 312 -8.92 -2.08 7.20
C ASN A 312 -10.13 -2.72 6.49
N VAL A 313 -9.87 -3.66 5.57
CA VAL A 313 -10.89 -4.26 4.70
C VAL A 313 -10.98 -5.77 4.86
N THR A 314 -9.93 -6.43 5.35
CA THR A 314 -10.03 -7.87 5.64
C THR A 314 -11.11 -8.17 6.66
N ARG A 315 -11.87 -9.21 6.40
CA ARG A 315 -12.90 -9.71 7.31
C ARG A 315 -12.85 -11.22 7.42
N CYS A 316 -13.14 -11.75 8.59
CA CYS A 316 -13.21 -13.18 8.85
C CYS A 316 -14.51 -13.58 9.54
N ARG A 317 -14.90 -14.84 9.39
CA ARG A 317 -15.94 -15.50 10.19
C ARG A 317 -15.47 -16.91 10.54
N ALA A 318 -15.80 -17.37 11.74
CA ALA A 318 -15.55 -18.74 12.15
C ALA A 318 -16.83 -19.58 12.03
N SER A 319 -16.69 -20.83 11.63
CA SER A 319 -17.77 -21.81 11.55
C SER A 319 -17.22 -23.21 11.82
N LEU A 320 -18.08 -24.16 12.17
CA LEU A 320 -17.71 -25.58 12.23
C LEU A 320 -17.04 -26.04 10.93
N ALA A 321 -15.98 -26.83 11.06
CA ALA A 321 -15.32 -27.45 9.92
C ALA A 321 -16.23 -28.51 9.26
N VAL A 322 -16.04 -28.71 7.96
CA VAL A 322 -16.79 -29.72 7.21
C VAL A 322 -16.52 -31.10 7.79
N GLY A 323 -17.58 -31.83 8.12
CA GLY A 323 -17.49 -33.19 8.67
C GLY A 323 -17.55 -33.26 10.19
N GLU A 324 -17.42 -32.14 10.90
CA GLU A 324 -17.77 -32.07 12.32
C GLU A 324 -19.30 -32.19 12.45
N GLN A 325 -19.75 -33.13 13.28
CA GLN A 325 -21.17 -33.38 13.56
C GLN A 325 -21.35 -33.42 15.07
N GLY A 326 -22.29 -32.64 15.60
CA GLY A 326 -22.56 -32.60 17.03
C GLY A 326 -23.25 -31.30 17.45
N PRO A 327 -23.72 -31.21 18.71
CA PRO A 327 -24.42 -30.05 19.24
C PRO A 327 -23.43 -28.93 19.61
N PHE A 328 -22.48 -28.64 18.72
CA PHE A 328 -21.49 -27.59 18.88
C PHE A 328 -21.96 -26.33 18.14
N SER A 329 -21.77 -25.16 18.73
CA SER A 329 -21.86 -23.89 18.02
C SER A 329 -20.78 -22.92 18.48
N PHE A 330 -20.39 -22.04 17.57
CA PHE A 330 -19.50 -20.91 17.84
C PHE A 330 -20.24 -19.62 17.52
N SER A 331 -20.22 -18.68 18.46
CA SER A 331 -20.64 -17.29 18.28
C SER A 331 -19.39 -16.40 18.33
N PRO A 332 -19.33 -15.26 17.61
CA PRO A 332 -20.29 -14.79 16.62
C PRO A 332 -20.20 -15.56 15.29
N THR A 333 -21.33 -15.69 14.59
CA THR A 333 -21.41 -16.27 13.24
C THR A 333 -21.27 -15.23 12.13
N THR A 334 -21.23 -13.95 12.50
CA THR A 334 -21.11 -12.81 11.60
C THR A 334 -19.67 -12.60 11.16
N TRP A 335 -19.51 -11.80 10.11
CA TRP A 335 -18.20 -11.33 9.69
C TRP A 335 -17.68 -10.27 10.67
N VAL A 336 -16.40 -10.38 11.01
CA VAL A 336 -15.66 -9.42 11.84
C VAL A 336 -14.54 -8.83 10.98
N THR A 337 -14.46 -7.51 10.95
CA THR A 337 -13.43 -6.77 10.21
C THR A 337 -12.15 -6.69 11.03
N VAL A 338 -11.00 -6.66 10.35
CA VAL A 338 -9.69 -6.46 10.92
C VAL A 338 -9.56 -5.07 11.57
N ASP A 339 -8.82 -5.03 12.67
CA ASP A 339 -8.37 -3.82 13.36
C ASP A 339 -6.89 -3.97 13.70
N ALA A 340 -6.06 -3.02 13.23
CA ALA A 340 -4.60 -3.02 13.39
C ALA A 340 -3.91 -4.37 13.05
N GLY A 341 -4.43 -5.10 12.05
CA GLY A 341 -3.92 -6.42 11.64
C GLY A 341 -4.43 -7.60 12.47
N TYR A 342 -5.40 -7.39 13.35
CA TYR A 342 -6.01 -8.43 14.18
C TYR A 342 -7.51 -8.51 13.98
N ILE A 343 -8.04 -9.72 13.99
CA ILE A 343 -9.48 -9.96 14.06
C ILE A 343 -9.76 -10.62 15.38
N LEU A 344 -10.38 -9.86 16.29
CA LEU A 344 -10.86 -10.33 17.58
C LEU A 344 -12.35 -10.65 17.46
N PHE A 345 -12.71 -11.91 17.66
CA PHE A 345 -14.12 -12.29 17.74
C PHE A 345 -14.67 -11.89 19.12
N GLN A 346 -15.19 -10.67 19.23
CA GLN A 346 -15.81 -10.17 20.47
C GLN A 346 -17.03 -11.02 20.86
N ASP A 347 -17.26 -11.13 22.16
CA ASP A 347 -18.31 -11.96 22.77
C ASP A 347 -18.29 -13.43 22.31
N ALA A 348 -17.12 -13.91 21.88
CA ALA A 348 -17.00 -15.26 21.40
C ALA A 348 -17.38 -16.26 22.49
N GLU A 349 -18.19 -17.23 22.07
CA GLU A 349 -18.74 -18.25 22.94
C GLU A 349 -18.80 -19.56 22.17
N VAL A 350 -18.46 -20.64 22.86
CA VAL A 350 -18.66 -22.00 22.37
C VAL A 350 -19.75 -22.65 23.19
N LEU A 351 -20.71 -23.28 22.52
CA LEU A 351 -21.71 -24.13 23.16
C LEU A 351 -21.51 -25.55 22.69
N SER A 352 -21.40 -26.52 23.62
CA SER A 352 -21.42 -27.93 23.29
C SER A 352 -22.10 -28.77 24.37
N LYS A 353 -22.85 -29.81 23.95
CA LYS A 353 -23.35 -30.85 24.88
C LYS A 353 -22.36 -32.00 25.08
N SER A 354 -21.34 -32.13 24.23
CA SER A 354 -20.30 -33.15 24.37
C SER A 354 -19.08 -32.54 25.07
N ARG A 355 -18.44 -33.33 25.94
CA ARG A 355 -17.35 -32.89 26.84
C ARG A 355 -16.06 -33.63 26.48
N ASP A 356 -14.91 -33.00 26.72
CA ASP A 356 -13.56 -33.52 26.40
C ASP A 356 -13.43 -33.93 24.92
N TYR A 357 -14.16 -33.26 24.04
CA TYR A 357 -14.15 -33.54 22.60
C TYR A 357 -13.50 -32.36 21.86
N PRO A 358 -12.45 -32.59 21.06
CA PRO A 358 -11.86 -31.56 20.22
C PRO A 358 -12.75 -31.32 19.01
N TYR A 359 -13.08 -30.06 18.76
CA TYR A 359 -13.83 -29.61 17.58
C TYR A 359 -12.93 -28.79 16.68
N LYS A 360 -13.11 -28.97 15.37
CA LYS A 360 -12.46 -28.14 14.36
C LYS A 360 -13.34 -26.99 13.93
N LEU A 361 -12.80 -25.78 14.02
CA LEU A 361 -13.39 -24.58 13.44
C LEU A 361 -12.64 -24.21 12.18
N THR A 362 -13.37 -23.92 11.11
CA THR A 362 -12.85 -23.24 9.93
C THR A 362 -13.08 -21.76 10.05
N VAL A 363 -12.00 -20.98 9.98
CA VAL A 363 -12.06 -19.52 9.90
C VAL A 363 -11.87 -19.11 8.46
N ASN A 364 -12.94 -18.60 7.86
CA ASN A 364 -12.98 -18.14 6.48
C ASN A 364 -12.76 -16.62 6.44
N CYS A 365 -11.85 -16.16 5.60
CA CYS A 365 -11.49 -14.76 5.49
C CYS A 365 -11.52 -14.28 4.04
N THR A 366 -11.89 -13.02 3.85
CA THR A 366 -11.74 -12.28 2.59
C THR A 366 -10.78 -11.14 2.82
N LEU A 367 -9.63 -11.15 2.14
CA LEU A 367 -8.57 -10.14 2.21
C LEU A 367 -8.67 -9.22 0.99
N SER A 368 -8.11 -8.01 1.06
CA SER A 368 -7.96 -7.13 -0.11
C SER A 368 -6.71 -7.49 -0.93
N PRO A 369 -6.79 -7.55 -2.28
CA PRO A 369 -7.89 -7.15 -3.15
C PRO A 369 -8.78 -8.32 -3.60
N VAL A 370 -9.50 -8.94 -2.66
CA VAL A 370 -10.44 -10.08 -2.85
C VAL A 370 -9.75 -11.46 -2.94
N LEU A 371 -8.78 -11.71 -2.06
CA LEU A 371 -8.25 -13.05 -1.83
C LEU A 371 -9.10 -13.78 -0.77
N GLN A 372 -9.61 -14.96 -1.12
CA GLN A 372 -10.25 -15.84 -0.14
C GLN A 372 -9.23 -16.80 0.44
N THR A 373 -9.19 -16.90 1.77
CA THR A 373 -8.33 -17.83 2.48
C THR A 373 -9.06 -18.40 3.69
N GLN A 374 -8.62 -19.56 4.14
CA GLN A 374 -9.18 -20.21 5.32
C GLN A 374 -8.08 -20.88 6.13
N ILE A 375 -8.28 -20.94 7.44
CA ILE A 375 -7.48 -21.76 8.34
C ILE A 375 -8.39 -22.62 9.21
N THR A 376 -7.84 -23.73 9.69
CA THR A 376 -8.51 -24.57 10.69
C THR A 376 -7.85 -24.35 12.04
N VAL A 377 -8.67 -24.17 13.07
CA VAL A 377 -8.24 -24.07 14.47
C VAL A 377 -8.96 -25.14 15.29
N ASP A 378 -8.24 -25.76 16.21
CA ASP A 378 -8.79 -26.77 17.11
C ASP A 378 -9.27 -26.09 18.41
N VAL A 379 -10.44 -26.51 18.91
CA VAL A 379 -11.00 -26.04 20.18
C VAL A 379 -11.53 -27.23 20.96
N THR A 380 -11.02 -27.43 22.18
CA THR A 380 -11.52 -28.46 23.09
C THR A 380 -12.47 -27.84 24.10
N VAL A 381 -13.63 -28.48 24.33
CA VAL A 381 -14.57 -28.04 25.37
C VAL A 381 -14.35 -28.85 26.64
N ASP A 382 -13.96 -28.17 27.73
CA ASP A 382 -13.72 -28.79 29.03
C ASP A 382 -15.01 -29.30 29.68
N LYS A 383 -14.87 -30.33 30.54
CA LYS A 383 -15.91 -30.71 31.49
C LYS A 383 -16.22 -29.55 32.45
N CYS A 384 -17.51 -29.32 32.70
CA CYS A 384 -17.94 -28.44 33.79
C CYS A 384 -17.34 -28.91 35.12
N ASN A 385 -16.91 -27.96 35.96
CA ASN A 385 -16.52 -28.26 37.34
C ASN A 385 -17.69 -28.92 38.09
N PRO A 386 -17.42 -29.86 39.02
CA PRO A 386 -18.46 -30.49 39.83
C PRO A 386 -19.34 -29.42 40.52
N GLY A 387 -20.66 -29.52 40.34
CA GLY A 387 -21.64 -28.59 40.93
C GLY A 387 -22.15 -27.47 40.01
N TYR A 388 -21.64 -27.36 38.78
CA TYR A 388 -22.14 -26.44 37.76
C TYR A 388 -22.90 -27.20 36.66
N GLU A 389 -24.20 -26.95 36.54
CA GLU A 389 -25.02 -27.37 35.40
C GLU A 389 -25.27 -26.19 34.46
N ASN A 390 -25.26 -26.46 33.15
CA ASN A 390 -25.62 -25.48 32.15
C ASN A 390 -27.10 -25.14 32.30
N VAL A 391 -27.47 -23.86 32.31
CA VAL A 391 -28.86 -23.39 32.51
C VAL A 391 -29.81 -23.97 31.43
N ASN A 392 -29.26 -24.48 30.33
CA ASN A 392 -30.00 -25.00 29.17
C ASN A 392 -29.90 -26.52 28.90
N GLY A 393 -29.33 -27.34 29.79
CA GLY A 393 -29.35 -28.81 29.67
C GLY A 393 -28.43 -29.40 28.60
#